data_AF-A0A2E2U3H8-F1
#
_entry.id   AF-A0A2E2U3H8-F1
#
_cell.length_a   1.000
_cell.length_b   1.000
_cell.length_c   1.000
_cell.angle_alpha   90.00
_cell.angle_beta   90.00
_cell.angle_gamma   90.00
#
_symmetry.space_group_name_H-M   'P 1'
#
loop_
_entity.id
_entity.type
_entity.pdbx_description
1 polymer ?
#
loop_
_entity_poly.entity_id
_entity_poly.type
_entity_poly.pdbx_seq_one_letter_code
_entity_poly.pdbx_strand_id
1 'polypeptide(L)'
;MFISPKYVPDAQWDPERWNGLSQEEAMEQMPGDVVMELGEEIASQSWRNGSWSNVYEYNGKFYSFDEVDMVEFDSPQDAFKRANIGRNDFDEIDSQYVDSKYKHLV
;
A
#
# COMPACT_ATOMS: atom_id res chain seq x y z
N MET A 1 -13.92 4.38 -12.07
CA MET A 1 -12.70 4.48 -12.91
C MET A 1 -11.75 3.47 -12.32
N PHE A 2 -11.53 2.33 -12.99
CA PHE A 2 -10.70 1.25 -12.45
C PHE A 2 -9.23 1.66 -12.57
N ILE A 3 -8.56 1.87 -11.43
CA ILE A 3 -7.12 2.00 -11.39
C ILE A 3 -6.62 0.57 -11.16
N SER A 4 -6.14 -0.08 -12.22
CA SER A 4 -5.42 -1.34 -12.07
C SER A 4 -4.24 -1.14 -11.11
N PRO A 5 -3.86 -2.13 -10.29
CA PRO A 5 -2.66 -2.02 -9.46
C PRO A 5 -1.49 -1.79 -10.40
N LYS A 6 -0.89 -0.61 -10.31
CA LYS A 6 0.32 -0.28 -11.07
C LYS A 6 1.49 -0.92 -10.35
N TYR A 7 1.68 -2.22 -10.57
CA TYR A 7 3.01 -2.78 -10.39
C TYR A 7 3.91 -2.11 -11.43
N VAL A 8 4.80 -1.23 -10.99
CA VAL A 8 5.82 -0.61 -11.83
C VAL A 8 7.15 -1.28 -11.45
N PRO A 9 7.50 -2.42 -12.07
CA PRO A 9 8.70 -3.19 -11.74
C PRO A 9 10.01 -2.39 -11.89
N ASP A 10 9.95 -1.23 -12.55
CA ASP A 10 11.06 -0.33 -12.80
C ASP A 10 10.76 1.11 -12.34
N ALA A 11 10.05 1.30 -11.23
CA ALA A 11 9.92 2.62 -10.60
C ALA A 11 11.30 3.05 -10.08
N GLN A 12 12.12 3.55 -11.01
CA GLN A 12 13.43 4.10 -10.70
C GLN A 12 13.25 5.48 -10.09
N TRP A 13 14.02 5.75 -9.03
CA TRP A 13 14.07 7.06 -8.41
C TRP A 13 14.38 8.15 -9.45
N ASP A 14 13.48 9.13 -9.57
CA ASP A 14 13.66 10.30 -10.42
C ASP A 14 13.65 11.57 -9.57
N PRO A 15 14.81 12.16 -9.24
CA PRO A 15 14.89 13.35 -8.40
C PRO A 15 14.08 14.55 -8.94
N GLU A 16 13.84 14.64 -10.26
CA GLU A 16 13.06 15.75 -10.83
C GLU A 16 11.60 15.71 -10.39
N ARG A 17 11.05 14.51 -10.13
CA ARG A 17 9.71 14.34 -9.56
C ARG A 17 9.61 14.77 -8.10
N TRP A 18 10.74 14.78 -7.40
CA TRP A 18 10.83 15.02 -5.96
C TRP A 18 11.52 16.34 -5.64
N ASN A 19 11.42 17.35 -6.51
CA ASN A 19 12.02 18.67 -6.32
C ASN A 19 13.53 18.65 -6.05
N GLY A 20 14.24 17.66 -6.60
CA GLY A 20 15.68 17.45 -6.40
C GLY A 20 16.05 16.80 -5.07
N LEU A 21 15.09 16.34 -4.27
CA LEU A 21 15.35 15.58 -3.06
C LEU A 21 16.01 14.24 -3.39
N SER A 22 16.83 13.73 -2.47
CA SER A 22 17.21 12.33 -2.44
C SER A 22 16.05 11.45 -1.99
N GLN A 23 16.14 10.15 -2.27
CA GLN A 23 15.13 9.18 -1.86
C GLN A 23 14.94 9.11 -0.34
N GLU A 24 16.02 9.29 0.42
CA GLU A 24 15.99 9.33 1.88
C GLU A 24 15.25 10.59 2.38
N GLU A 25 15.61 11.76 1.86
CA GLU A 25 14.96 13.03 2.23
C GLU A 25 13.47 13.06 1.85
N ALA A 26 13.11 12.46 0.73
CA ALA A 26 11.71 12.34 0.32
C ALA A 26 10.94 11.36 1.21
N MET A 27 11.56 10.26 1.64
CA MET A 27 10.94 9.34 2.59
C MET A 27 10.74 10.00 3.96
N GLU A 28 11.63 10.90 4.39
CA GLU A 28 11.45 11.66 5.62
C GLU A 28 10.31 12.70 5.53
N GLN A 29 10.16 13.34 4.37
CA GLN A 29 9.20 14.43 4.19
C GLN A 29 7.82 13.97 3.74
N MET A 30 7.76 12.97 2.86
CA MET A 30 6.55 12.51 2.16
C MET A 30 6.58 10.97 2.02
N PRO A 31 6.66 10.22 3.13
CA PRO A 31 6.81 8.77 3.08
C PRO A 31 5.65 8.09 2.34
N GLY A 32 4.43 8.61 2.50
CA GLY A 32 3.24 8.06 1.85
C GLY A 32 3.35 8.09 0.33
N ASP A 33 3.72 9.25 -0.23
CA ASP A 33 3.84 9.42 -1.68
C ASP A 33 4.96 8.53 -2.24
N VAL A 34 6.10 8.46 -1.54
CA VAL A 34 7.23 7.61 -1.94
C VAL A 34 6.81 6.14 -2.01
N VAL A 35 6.14 5.64 -0.97
CA VAL A 35 5.72 4.24 -0.91
C VAL A 35 4.61 3.93 -1.92
N MET A 36 3.65 4.83 -2.14
CA MET A 36 2.61 4.62 -3.14
C MET A 36 3.15 4.62 -4.58
N GLU A 37 4.22 5.39 -4.86
CA GLU A 37 4.82 5.48 -6.20
C GLU A 37 5.84 4.37 -6.47
N LEU A 38 6.66 4.02 -5.47
CA LEU A 38 7.80 3.11 -5.63
C LEU A 38 7.61 1.73 -4.98
N GLY A 39 6.66 1.62 -4.05
CA GLY A 39 6.34 0.37 -3.37
C GLY A 39 5.54 -0.57 -4.26
N GLU A 40 5.66 -1.86 -3.97
CA GLU A 40 4.84 -2.89 -4.59
C GLU A 40 3.52 -3.00 -3.82
N GLU A 41 2.38 -2.70 -4.45
CA GLU A 41 1.08 -2.99 -3.85
C GLU A 41 0.88 -4.51 -3.75
N ILE A 42 0.83 -5.03 -2.53
CA ILE A 42 0.69 -6.47 -2.25
C ILE A 42 -0.74 -6.85 -1.85
N ALA A 43 -1.56 -5.90 -1.42
CA ALA A 43 -2.99 -6.09 -1.21
C ALA A 43 -3.76 -4.76 -1.29
N SER A 44 -5.00 -4.83 -1.71
CA SER A 44 -5.97 -3.74 -1.60
C SER A 44 -7.37 -4.28 -1.40
N GLN A 45 -8.18 -3.55 -0.63
CA GLN A 45 -9.57 -3.90 -0.38
C GLN A 45 -10.41 -2.64 -0.26
N SER A 46 -11.58 -2.65 -0.91
CA SER A 46 -12.61 -1.63 -0.73
C SER A 46 -13.88 -2.26 -0.17
N TRP A 47 -14.68 -1.45 0.52
CA TRP A 47 -15.99 -1.81 1.04
C TRP A 47 -17.07 -0.97 0.38
N ARG A 48 -18.31 -1.47 0.37
CA ARG A 48 -19.41 -0.88 -0.41
C ARG A 48 -19.74 0.57 -0.07
N ASN A 49 -19.48 1.01 1.16
CA ASN A 49 -19.71 2.40 1.56
C ASN A 49 -18.53 3.35 1.31
N GLY A 50 -17.52 2.91 0.54
CA GLY A 50 -16.46 3.77 0.00
C GLY A 50 -15.15 3.74 0.77
N SER A 51 -15.10 3.11 1.95
CA SER A 51 -13.84 2.89 2.66
C SER A 51 -12.92 1.99 1.84
N TRP A 52 -11.61 2.20 1.97
CA TRP A 52 -10.59 1.40 1.31
C TRP A 52 -9.34 1.29 2.19
N SER A 53 -8.55 0.26 1.92
CA SER A 53 -7.22 0.09 2.51
C SER A 53 -6.30 -0.61 1.53
N ASN A 54 -5.04 -0.21 1.50
CA ASN A 54 -3.99 -0.78 0.66
C ASN A 54 -2.81 -1.19 1.54
N VAL A 55 -2.07 -2.21 1.11
CA VAL A 55 -0.82 -2.64 1.73
C VAL A 55 0.26 -2.67 0.66
N TYR A 56 1.38 -2.00 0.95
CA TYR A 56 2.55 -1.94 0.09
C TYR A 56 3.76 -2.61 0.76
N GLU A 57 4.59 -3.29 -0.03
CA GLU A 57 5.94 -3.73 0.33
C GLU A 57 6.95 -2.75 -0.28
N TYR A 58 7.83 -2.19 0.56
CA TYR A 58 8.87 -1.29 0.10
C TYR A 58 10.11 -1.41 1.00
N ASN A 59 11.28 -1.62 0.38
CA ASN A 59 12.56 -1.83 1.09
C ASN A 59 12.52 -2.86 2.23
N GLY A 60 11.74 -3.94 2.07
CA GLY A 60 11.60 -5.01 3.07
C GLY A 60 10.70 -4.66 4.26
N LYS A 61 10.02 -3.52 4.22
CA LYS A 61 9.00 -3.08 5.17
C LYS A 61 7.62 -3.13 4.54
N PHE A 62 6.60 -3.14 5.39
CA PHE A 62 5.20 -3.20 4.97
C PHE A 62 4.45 -1.97 5.46
N TYR A 63 3.67 -1.37 4.57
CA TYR A 63 2.98 -0.11 4.85
C TYR A 63 1.49 -0.30 4.63
N SER A 64 0.71 -0.09 5.68
CA SER A 64 -0.75 -0.04 5.60
C SER A 64 -1.18 1.38 5.32
N PHE A 65 -1.98 1.57 4.28
CA PHE A 65 -2.62 2.83 3.93
C PHE A 65 -4.13 2.72 4.11
N ASP A 66 -4.71 3.75 4.71
CA ASP A 66 -6.14 4.02 4.68
C ASP A 66 -6.39 5.49 4.30
N GLU A 67 -7.64 5.94 4.37
CA GLU A 67 -8.03 7.32 4.02
C GLU A 67 -7.39 8.40 4.90
N VAL A 68 -6.82 8.01 6.05
CA VAL A 68 -6.42 8.93 7.11
C VAL A 68 -4.93 8.84 7.41
N ASP A 69 -4.35 7.65 7.34
CA ASP A 69 -3.01 7.41 7.86
C ASP A 69 -2.22 6.34 7.09
N MET A 70 -0.90 6.40 7.26
CA MET A 70 0.04 5.39 6.82
C MET A 70 0.81 4.85 8.04
N VAL A 71 0.83 3.52 8.21
CA VAL A 71 1.54 2.87 9.31
C VAL A 71 2.52 1.84 8.78
N GLU A 72 3.77 1.89 9.26
CA GLU A 72 4.84 0.93 8.94
C GLU A 72 4.81 -0.31 9.86
N PHE A 73 5.12 -1.46 9.28
CA PHE A 73 5.25 -2.75 9.96
C PHE A 73 6.47 -3.53 9.45
N ASP A 74 7.01 -4.39 10.32
CA ASP A 74 8.07 -5.36 9.97
C ASP A 74 7.52 -6.66 9.37
N SER A 75 6.20 -6.89 9.47
CA SER A 75 5.55 -8.13 9.06
C SER A 75 4.34 -7.85 8.16
N PRO A 76 4.17 -8.61 7.06
CA PRO A 76 3.01 -8.45 6.19
C PRO A 76 1.71 -8.83 6.92
N GLN A 77 1.77 -9.81 7.84
CA GLN A 77 0.59 -10.25 8.59
C GLN A 77 0.01 -9.11 9.45
N ASP A 78 0.87 -8.31 10.08
CA ASP A 78 0.44 -7.19 10.93
C ASP A 78 -0.13 -6.04 10.08
N ALA A 79 0.50 -5.75 8.94
CA ALA A 79 -0.01 -4.77 7.98
C ALA A 79 -1.39 -5.18 7.44
N PHE A 80 -1.57 -6.45 7.03
CA PHE A 80 -2.86 -6.98 6.55
C PHE A 80 -3.94 -6.88 7.62
N LYS A 81 -3.60 -7.21 8.87
CA LYS A 81 -4.52 -7.12 9.99
C LYS A 81 -4.92 -5.68 10.28
N ARG A 82 -3.99 -4.73 10.23
CA ARG A 82 -4.27 -3.30 10.39
C ARG A 82 -5.14 -2.74 9.26
N ALA A 83 -4.88 -3.16 8.03
CA ALA A 83 -5.64 -2.79 6.83
C ALA A 83 -6.97 -3.56 6.66
N ASN A 84 -7.30 -4.47 7.60
CA ASN A 84 -8.51 -5.29 7.57
C ASN A 84 -8.70 -6.10 6.27
N ILE A 85 -7.58 -6.49 5.62
CA ILE A 85 -7.60 -7.29 4.39
C ILE A 85 -8.11 -8.70 4.71
N GLY A 86 -9.01 -9.22 3.88
CA GLY A 86 -9.61 -10.55 4.07
C GLY A 86 -10.81 -10.56 5.01
N ARG A 87 -11.16 -9.43 5.62
CA ARG A 87 -12.20 -9.32 6.65
C ARG A 87 -13.32 -8.39 6.20
N ASN A 88 -14.55 -8.77 6.55
CA ASN A 88 -15.79 -8.02 6.25
C ASN A 88 -16.59 -7.71 7.52
N ASP A 89 -15.88 -7.52 8.64
CA ASP A 89 -16.50 -7.43 9.97
C ASP A 89 -17.48 -6.24 10.11
N PHE A 90 -17.23 -5.15 9.39
CA PHE A 90 -17.96 -3.88 9.52
C PHE A 90 -18.78 -3.50 8.29
N ASP A 91 -18.39 -3.97 7.10
CA ASP A 91 -19.07 -3.71 5.84
C ASP A 91 -18.77 -4.84 4.84
N GLU A 92 -19.60 -4.98 3.82
CA GLU A 92 -19.39 -5.95 2.74
C GLU A 92 -18.22 -5.51 1.85
N ILE A 93 -17.33 -6.45 1.55
CA ILE A 93 -16.22 -6.24 0.61
C ILE A 93 -16.83 -5.97 -0.78
N ASP A 94 -16.44 -4.84 -1.36
CA ASP A 94 -16.81 -4.44 -2.72
C ASP A 94 -15.78 -4.94 -3.74
N SER A 95 -14.49 -4.78 -3.43
CA SER A 95 -13.40 -5.30 -4.23
C SER A 95 -12.22 -5.73 -3.37
N GLN A 96 -11.47 -6.72 -3.82
CA GLN A 96 -10.26 -7.20 -3.15
C GLN A 96 -9.23 -7.65 -4.17
N TYR A 97 -7.98 -7.26 -3.93
CA TYR A 97 -6.78 -7.77 -4.57
C TYR A 97 -5.80 -8.23 -3.49
N VAL A 98 -5.19 -9.39 -3.69
CA VAL A 98 -4.10 -9.91 -2.87
C VAL A 98 -3.11 -10.58 -3.80
N ASP A 99 -1.86 -10.14 -3.76
CA ASP A 99 -0.80 -10.75 -4.54
C ASP A 99 -0.65 -12.24 -4.20
N SER A 100 -0.33 -13.04 -5.22
CA SER A 100 -0.27 -14.50 -5.11
C SER A 100 0.67 -15.01 -4.01
N LYS A 101 1.78 -14.31 -3.73
CA LYS A 101 2.73 -14.62 -2.64
C LYS A 101 2.06 -14.52 -1.27
N TYR A 102 1.07 -13.64 -1.13
CA TYR A 102 0.47 -13.26 0.16
C TYR A 102 -0.93 -13.83 0.40
N LYS A 103 -1.50 -14.57 -0.56
CA LYS A 103 -2.83 -15.19 -0.43
C LYS A 103 -3.02 -16.10 0.77
N HIS A 104 -1.94 -16.58 1.38
CA HIS A 104 -1.99 -17.42 2.59
C HIS A 104 -2.24 -16.62 3.89
N LEU A 105 -2.28 -15.28 3.81
CA LEU A 105 -2.49 -14.39 4.96
C LEU A 105 -3.96 -13.97 5.15
N VAL A 106 -4.84 -14.30 4.21
CA VAL A 106 -6.26 -13.90 4.18
C VAL A 106 -7.20 -15.09 4.37
#